data_AF-A0A938CH53-F1
#
_entry.id   AF-A0A938CH53-F1
#
_cell.length_a   1.000
_cell.length_b   1.000
_cell.length_c   1.000
_cell.angle_alpha   90.00
_cell.angle_beta   90.00
_cell.angle_gamma   90.00
#
_symmetry.space_group_name_H-M   'P 1'
#
loop_
_entity.id
_entity.type
_entity.pdbx_description
1 polymer ?
#
loop_
_entity_poly.entity_id
_entity_poly.type
_entity_poly.pdbx_seq_one_letter_code
_entity_poly.pdbx_strand_id
1 'polypeptide(L)' 'LQPGDVILAVDDVRIASPGEFGKALAGKGAGDTVRLLVRRDDFEIELTMSFD' A
#
# COMPACT_ATOMS: atom_id res chain seq x y z
N LEU A 1 -5.47 -1.78 6.61
CA LEU A 1 -5.29 -0.30 6.51
C LEU A 1 -6.28 0.38 7.45
N GLN A 2 -5.95 1.57 7.95
CA GLN A 2 -6.88 2.39 8.71
C GLN A 2 -6.88 3.85 8.22
N PRO A 3 -7.95 4.63 8.47
CA PRO A 3 -7.95 6.05 8.17
C PRO A 3 -6.77 6.77 8.84
N GLY A 4 -6.12 7.66 8.10
CA GLY A 4 -4.92 8.38 8.55
C GLY A 4 -3.60 7.73 8.14
N ASP A 5 -3.59 6.47 7.70
CA ASP A 5 -2.39 5.86 7.11
C ASP A 5 -1.98 6.61 5.83
N VAL A 6 -0.69 6.93 5.72
CA VAL A 6 -0.09 7.45 4.49
C VAL A 6 0.74 6.35 3.84
N ILE A 7 0.36 5.94 2.63
CA ILE A 7 1.05 4.87 1.90
C ILE A 7 2.35 5.42 1.32
N LEU A 8 3.47 4.78 1.67
CA LEU A 8 4.82 5.14 1.23
C LEU A 8 5.38 4.18 0.18
N ALA A 9 4.95 2.91 0.22
CA ALA A 9 5.33 1.90 -0.76
C ALA A 9 4.26 0.80 -0.90
N VAL A 10 4.25 0.18 -2.08
CA VAL A 10 3.53 -1.06 -2.37
C VAL A 10 4.56 -2.06 -2.89
N ASP A 11 4.68 -3.22 -2.25
CA ASP A 11 5.75 -4.18 -2.45
C ASP A 11 7.12 -3.47 -2.44
N ASP A 12 7.85 -3.48 -3.55
CA ASP A 12 9.17 -2.83 -3.68
C ASP A 12 9.10 -1.46 -4.39
N VAL A 13 7.89 -0.95 -4.65
CA VAL A 13 7.63 0.29 -5.39
C VAL A 13 7.31 1.43 -4.42
N ARG A 14 8.14 2.48 -4.41
CA ARG A 14 7.85 3.72 -3.69
C ARG A 14 6.68 4.46 -4.31
N ILE A 15 5.82 5.00 -3.46
CA ILE A 15 4.62 5.74 -3.83
C ILE A 15 4.76 7.19 -3.32
N ALA A 16 4.76 8.14 -4.25
CA ALA A 16 4.80 9.56 -3.97
C ALA A 16 3.48 10.28 -4.30
N SER A 17 2.55 9.60 -4.98
CA SER A 17 1.25 10.17 -5.33
C SER A 17 0.11 9.13 -5.36
N PRO A 18 -1.16 9.57 -5.21
CA PRO A 18 -2.31 8.67 -5.34
C PRO A 18 -2.39 7.96 -6.71
N GLY A 19 -1.94 8.61 -7.78
CA GLY A 19 -1.94 8.02 -9.12
C GLY A 19 -0.93 6.87 -9.26
N GLU A 20 0.21 6.95 -8.59
CA GLU A 20 1.19 5.85 -8.55
C GLU A 20 0.65 4.67 -7.76
N PHE A 21 -0.07 4.91 -6.67
CA PHE A 21 -0.73 3.86 -5.91
C PHE A 21 -1.69 3.05 -6.79
N GLY A 22 -2.57 3.73 -7.54
CA GLY A 22 -3.49 3.05 -8.47
C GLY A 22 -2.77 2.22 -9.54
N LYS A 23 -1.63 2.71 -10.05
CA LYS A 23 -0.79 1.96 -11.01
C LYS A 23 -0.11 0.75 -10.38
N ALA A 24 0.37 0.87 -9.15
CA ALA A 24 1.04 -0.22 -8.43
C ALA A 24 0.08 -1.37 -8.11
N LEU A 25 -1.22 -1.08 -7.97
CA LEU A 25 -2.26 -2.08 -7.79
C LEU A 25 -2.87 -2.60 -9.10
N ALA A 26 -2.51 -2.02 -10.25
CA ALA A 26 -3.09 -2.40 -11.52
C ALA A 26 -2.76 -3.87 -11.84
N GLY A 27 -3.80 -4.66 -12.11
CA GLY A 27 -3.67 -6.08 -12.43
C GLY A 27 -3.67 -7.02 -11.23
N LYS A 28 -3.73 -6.51 -9.99
CA LYS A 28 -4.03 -7.34 -8.81
C LYS A 28 -5.49 -7.80 -8.86
N GLY A 29 -5.70 -9.09 -8.61
CA GLY A 29 -7.02 -9.73 -8.64
C GLY A 29 -7.42 -10.27 -7.28
N ALA A 30 -8.65 -10.81 -7.22
CA ALA A 30 -9.13 -11.46 -6.02
C ALA A 30 -8.21 -12.63 -5.62
N GLY A 31 -7.90 -12.74 -4.33
CA GLY A 31 -6.94 -13.68 -3.75
C GLY A 31 -5.49 -13.18 -3.70
N ASP A 32 -5.15 -12.09 -4.40
CA ASP A 32 -3.79 -11.54 -4.33
C ASP A 32 -3.53 -10.86 -2.99
N THR A 33 -2.25 -10.72 -2.66
CA THR A 33 -1.78 -9.89 -1.55
C THR A 33 -0.69 -8.94 -2.00
N VAL A 34 -0.53 -7.83 -1.28
CA VAL A 34 0.58 -6.87 -1.43
C VAL A 34 1.11 -6.48 -0.06
N ARG A 35 2.40 -6.19 0.02
CA ARG A 35 3.00 -5.52 1.17
C ARG A 35 2.82 -4.02 1.02
N LEU A 36 2.45 -3.34 2.09
CA LEU A 36 2.34 -1.90 2.14
C LEU A 36 3.30 -1.39 3.22
N LEU A 37 4.15 -0.43 2.86
CA LEU A 37 4.78 0.41 3.87
C LEU A 37 3.89 1.63 4.08
N VAL A 38 3.42 1.82 5.30
CA VAL A 38 2.60 2.98 5.66
C VAL A 38 3.27 3.78 6.76
N ARG A 39 3.08 5.10 6.72
CA ARG A 39 3.30 5.97 7.87
C ARG A 39 2.01 6.12 8.65
N ARG A 40 2.09 5.89 9.94
CA ARG A 40 1.01 6.06 10.90
C ARG A 40 1.57 6.81 12.09
N ASP A 41 1.09 8.03 12.27
CA ASP A 41 1.68 8.99 13.19
C ASP A 41 3.19 9.15 12.88
N ASP A 42 4.06 8.87 13.85
CA ASP A 42 5.52 8.97 13.72
C ASP A 42 6.19 7.66 13.30
N PHE A 43 5.41 6.59 13.06
CA PHE A 43 5.93 5.25 12.80
C PHE A 43 5.73 4.81 11.35
N GLU A 44 6.73 4.11 10.82
CA GLU A 44 6.59 3.36 9.58
C GLU A 44 6.29 1.89 9.90
N ILE A 45 5.21 1.37 9.34
CA ILE A 45 4.67 0.05 9.64
C ILE A 45 4.51 -0.71 8.33
N GLU A 46 5.00 -1.94 8.29
CA GLU A 46 4.72 -2.86 7.18
C GLU A 46 3.41 -3.61 7.45
N LEU A 47 2.50 -3.58 6.48
CA LEU A 47 1.21 -4.25 6.51
C LEU A 47 1.06 -5.16 5.29
N THR A 48 0.36 -6.27 5.46
CA THR A 48 -0.13 -7.07 4.32
C THR A 48 -1.58 -6.70 4.04
N MET A 49 -1.91 -6.43 2.79
CA MET A 49 -3.28 -6.20 2.32
C MET A 49 -3.67 -7.33 1.35
N SER A 50 -4.83 -7.95 1.58
CA SER A 50 -5.47 -8.89 0.65
C SER A 50 -6.47 -8.17 -0.26
N PHE A 51 -6.64 -8.71 -1.47
CA PHE A 51 -7.72 -8.37 -2.38
C PHE A 51 -8.76 -9.48 -2.27
N ASP A 52 -9.76 -9.33 -1.41
CA ASP A 52 -10.88 -10.27 -1.26
C ASP A 52 -12.20 -9.72 -1.82
#